data_AF-A0A199UVF9-F1
#
_entry.id   AF-A0A199UVF9-F1
#
_cell.length_a   1.000
_cell.length_b   1.000
_cell.length_c   1.000
_cell.angle_alpha   90.00
_cell.angle_beta   90.00
_cell.angle_gamma   90.00
#
_symmetry.space_group_name_H-M   'P 1'
#
loop_
_entity.id
_entity.type
_entity.pdbx_description
1 polymer ?
#
loop_
_entity_poly.entity_id
_entity_poly.type
_entity_poly.pdbx_seq_one_letter_code
_entity_poly.pdbx_strand_id
1 'polypeptide(L)'
;MAEASSSPSSSTGAAAAKAEEERAEVLDRMLTRLALADDDKLEPALAKILPYSIASLSSPSPSIRKMVMEILTHINKRVKHRLEIRLPFLELWKIYNEASSSPMVRNFCIVYIEMSFDRLPNEDKANMAPDLLVNVANIPPQHQGIILRIVAKMIGDCHSSRIDESVAAKYRAIGDSKDGQVFSEFCLHTVLYQTPSTGVGCPAGLSVAQSDRVTGKLPLKGDMLTKRKLGILNIIEAMQLAPELVYPLYLAAASDSQEPVVKRGEELLKRQAAGVNLDDSDLINRLFMLFNGTSGVDNIAVELRVAPGSSALRVRLMSIFSRSITAANAFPSTLQCIFGCIYGSGTTSRLKQLGMEFTVWVFKHAAPDQLKLMGPVILSGILRLLMVLHHGTETKLTWLFDLLPALKWRDSLFV
;
A
#
# COMPACT_ATOMS: atom_id res chain seq x y z
N MET A 1 0.42 3.98 -74.15
CA MET A 1 -0.54 4.03 -73.04
C MET A 1 0.28 4.01 -71.76
N ALA A 2 0.36 5.15 -71.07
CA ALA A 2 1.03 5.26 -69.77
C ALA A 2 -0.06 5.63 -68.76
N GLU A 3 -0.41 4.69 -67.89
CA GLU A 3 -1.33 4.94 -66.78
C GLU A 3 -0.58 5.68 -65.67
N ALA A 4 -1.12 6.84 -65.31
CA ALA A 4 -0.64 7.67 -64.21
C ALA A 4 -1.06 7.04 -62.88
N SER A 5 -0.06 6.72 -62.05
CA SER A 5 -0.23 6.39 -60.64
C SER A 5 -0.60 7.65 -59.85
N SER A 6 -1.85 7.75 -59.39
CA SER A 6 -2.29 8.79 -58.46
C SER A 6 -1.88 8.43 -57.03
N SER A 7 -1.07 9.29 -56.41
CA SER A 7 -0.57 9.18 -55.04
C SER A 7 -1.60 9.71 -54.02
N PRO A 8 -2.02 8.95 -52.99
CA PRO A 8 -3.04 9.38 -52.01
C PRO A 8 -2.53 10.32 -50.90
N SER A 9 -1.27 10.78 -50.92
CA SER A 9 -0.58 11.32 -49.74
C SER A 9 -0.74 12.83 -49.48
N SER A 10 -1.21 13.63 -50.45
CA SER A 10 -1.24 15.10 -50.31
C SER A 10 -2.48 15.65 -49.60
N SER A 11 -3.64 14.98 -49.69
CA SER A 11 -4.90 15.46 -49.13
C SER A 11 -5.02 15.26 -47.61
N THR A 12 -4.42 14.20 -47.08
CA THR A 12 -4.41 13.87 -45.64
C THR A 12 -3.52 14.82 -44.84
N GLY A 13 -2.40 15.26 -45.39
CA GLY A 13 -1.50 16.23 -44.75
C GLY A 13 -2.11 17.62 -44.61
N ALA A 14 -2.84 18.10 -45.63
CA ALA A 14 -3.51 19.39 -45.60
C ALA A 14 -4.67 19.45 -44.59
N ALA A 15 -5.46 18.37 -44.48
CA ALA A 15 -6.54 18.28 -43.50
C ALA A 15 -6.00 18.24 -42.06
N ALA A 16 -4.90 17.51 -41.82
CA ALA A 16 -4.25 17.47 -40.52
C ALA A 16 -3.68 18.85 -40.12
N ALA A 17 -3.03 19.56 -41.04
CA ALA A 17 -2.50 20.90 -40.79
C ALA A 17 -3.61 21.90 -40.42
N LYS A 18 -4.74 21.87 -41.14
CA LYS A 18 -5.90 22.71 -40.84
C LYS A 18 -6.49 22.42 -39.46
N ALA A 19 -6.60 21.15 -39.07
CA ALA A 19 -7.10 20.77 -37.76
C ALA A 19 -6.19 21.24 -36.61
N GLU A 20 -4.87 21.27 -36.83
CA GLU A 20 -3.90 21.80 -35.86
C GLU A 20 -4.01 23.33 -35.74
N GLU A 21 -4.22 24.04 -36.85
CA GLU A 21 -4.45 25.49 -36.86
C GLU A 21 -5.74 25.87 -36.13
N GLU A 22 -6.86 25.19 -36.44
CA GLU A 22 -8.13 25.37 -35.73
C GLU A 22 -7.99 25.09 -34.22
N ARG A 23 -7.23 24.06 -33.85
CA ARG A 23 -6.97 23.74 -32.44
C ARG A 23 -6.15 24.85 -31.76
N ALA A 24 -5.13 25.40 -32.43
CA ALA A 24 -4.34 26.51 -31.92
C ALA A 24 -5.21 27.76 -31.68
N GLU A 25 -6.08 28.11 -32.61
CA GLU A 25 -7.03 29.22 -32.43
C GLU A 25 -7.96 29.01 -31.23
N VAL A 26 -8.48 27.80 -31.04
CA VAL A 26 -9.35 27.49 -29.90
C VAL A 26 -8.59 27.65 -28.58
N LEU A 27 -7.34 27.19 -28.52
CA LEU A 27 -6.50 27.33 -27.32
C LEU A 27 -6.18 28.81 -27.03
N ASP A 28 -5.88 29.61 -28.05
CA ASP A 28 -5.63 31.05 -27.89
C ASP A 28 -6.86 31.79 -27.32
N ARG A 29 -8.04 31.48 -27.89
CA ARG A 29 -9.32 32.01 -27.38
C ARG A 29 -9.59 31.56 -25.94
N MET A 30 -9.25 30.31 -25.60
CA MET A 30 -9.37 29.81 -24.22
C MET A 30 -8.40 30.52 -23.26
N LEU A 31 -7.17 30.80 -23.69
CA LEU A 31 -6.19 31.55 -22.89
C LEU A 31 -6.67 32.98 -22.65
N THR A 32 -7.20 33.66 -23.67
CA THR A 32 -7.79 35.00 -23.52
C THR A 32 -8.97 34.98 -22.56
N ARG A 33 -9.88 33.99 -22.69
CA ARG A 33 -11.00 33.82 -21.76
C ARG A 33 -10.55 33.55 -20.33
N LEU A 34 -9.49 32.76 -20.13
CA LEU A 34 -8.92 32.51 -18.80
C LEU A 34 -8.32 33.78 -18.19
N ALA A 35 -7.67 34.62 -19.01
CA ALA A 35 -7.08 35.88 -18.57
C ALA A 35 -8.16 36.91 -18.17
N LEU A 36 -9.28 36.95 -18.89
CA LEU A 36 -10.39 37.87 -18.64
C LEU A 36 -11.43 37.35 -17.63
N ALA A 37 -11.36 36.09 -17.23
CA ALA A 37 -12.35 35.51 -16.32
C ALA A 37 -12.21 36.11 -14.92
N ASP A 38 -13.26 36.76 -14.43
CA ASP A 38 -13.41 37.13 -13.02
C ASP A 38 -13.47 35.87 -12.12
N ASP A 39 -13.28 36.05 -10.81
CA ASP A 39 -13.19 34.93 -9.87
C ASP A 39 -14.49 34.12 -9.76
N ASP A 40 -15.65 34.75 -9.91
CA ASP A 40 -16.98 34.11 -9.95
C ASP A 40 -17.23 33.29 -11.23
N LYS A 41 -16.55 33.63 -12.32
CA LYS A 41 -16.68 32.95 -13.62
C LYS A 41 -15.58 31.92 -13.88
N LEU A 42 -14.59 31.85 -12.99
CA LEU A 42 -13.41 31.01 -13.19
C LEU A 42 -13.76 29.52 -13.17
N GLU A 43 -14.54 29.05 -12.20
CA GLU A 43 -14.93 27.62 -12.11
C GLU A 43 -15.68 27.14 -13.38
N PRO A 44 -16.76 27.82 -13.85
CA PRO A 44 -17.42 27.46 -15.11
C PRO A 44 -16.49 27.50 -16.33
N ALA A 45 -15.52 28.44 -16.36
CA ALA A 45 -14.55 28.51 -17.45
C ALA A 45 -13.60 27.29 -17.42
N LEU A 46 -13.08 26.93 -16.24
CA LEU A 46 -12.18 25.81 -16.05
C LEU A 46 -12.82 24.47 -16.41
N ALA A 47 -14.13 24.31 -16.22
CA ALA A 47 -14.86 23.10 -16.60
C ALA A 47 -14.71 22.73 -18.09
N LYS A 48 -14.46 23.72 -18.97
CA LYS A 48 -14.22 23.50 -20.40
C LYS A 48 -12.75 23.65 -20.77
N ILE A 49 -12.07 24.65 -20.23
CA ILE A 49 -10.69 24.98 -20.61
C ILE A 49 -9.73 23.87 -20.21
N LEU A 50 -9.84 23.35 -18.98
CA LEU A 50 -8.86 22.40 -18.45
C LEU A 50 -8.92 21.04 -19.18
N PRO A 51 -10.09 20.39 -19.37
CA PRO A 51 -10.17 19.11 -20.06
C PRO A 51 -9.71 19.23 -21.53
N TYR A 52 -10.14 20.28 -22.24
CA TYR A 52 -9.76 20.50 -23.64
C TYR A 52 -8.25 20.75 -23.80
N SER A 53 -7.67 21.56 -22.91
CA SER A 53 -6.22 21.84 -22.92
C SER A 53 -5.41 20.56 -22.70
N ILE A 54 -5.80 19.73 -21.74
CA ILE A 54 -5.10 18.47 -21.47
C ILE A 54 -5.24 17.49 -22.62
N ALA A 55 -6.45 17.31 -23.17
CA ALA A 55 -6.67 16.45 -24.33
C ALA A 55 -5.84 16.90 -25.55
N SER A 56 -5.64 18.21 -25.71
CA SER A 56 -4.82 18.81 -26.78
C SER A 56 -3.32 18.47 -26.68
N LEU A 57 -2.82 17.96 -25.55
CA LEU A 57 -1.43 17.47 -25.44
C LEU A 57 -1.15 16.23 -26.29
N SER A 58 -2.20 15.55 -26.78
CA SER A 58 -2.07 14.47 -27.76
C SER A 58 -1.55 14.97 -29.12
N SER A 59 -1.68 16.26 -29.42
CA SER A 59 -1.16 16.86 -30.66
C SER A 59 0.35 16.60 -30.83
N PRO A 60 0.81 16.29 -32.05
CA PRO A 60 2.23 16.20 -32.37
C PRO A 60 2.90 17.58 -32.46
N SER A 61 2.14 18.68 -32.57
CA SER A 61 2.65 20.02 -32.78
C SER A 61 3.31 20.61 -31.52
N PRO A 62 4.60 20.99 -31.57
CA PRO A 62 5.28 21.63 -30.44
C PRO A 62 4.66 22.97 -30.04
N SER A 63 4.09 23.72 -31.00
CA SER A 63 3.46 25.01 -30.71
C SER A 63 2.20 24.85 -29.86
N ILE A 64 1.35 23.88 -30.19
CA ILE A 64 0.15 23.54 -29.41
C ILE A 64 0.54 23.12 -28.00
N ARG A 65 1.53 22.25 -27.84
CA ARG A 65 2.00 21.83 -26.52
C ARG A 65 2.49 23.02 -25.69
N LYS A 66 3.21 23.97 -26.29
CA LYS A 66 3.66 25.18 -25.61
C LYS A 66 2.48 26.03 -25.12
N MET A 67 1.46 26.25 -25.96
CA MET A 67 0.25 26.99 -25.58
C MET A 67 -0.51 26.30 -24.45
N VAL A 68 -0.62 24.97 -24.49
CA VAL A 68 -1.25 24.22 -23.40
C VAL A 68 -0.46 24.41 -22.10
N MET A 69 0.88 24.31 -22.11
CA MET A 69 1.68 24.51 -20.89
C MET A 69 1.52 25.91 -20.31
N GLU A 70 1.37 26.92 -21.16
CA GLU A 70 1.06 28.28 -20.74
C GLU A 70 -0.30 28.37 -20.06
N ILE A 71 -1.35 27.83 -20.68
CA ILE A 71 -2.70 27.75 -20.09
C ILE A 71 -2.65 27.05 -18.72
N LEU A 72 -2.03 25.86 -18.64
CA LEU A 72 -1.92 25.10 -17.39
C LEU A 72 -1.16 25.86 -16.30
N THR A 73 -0.14 26.64 -16.67
CA THR A 73 0.60 27.52 -15.76
C THR A 73 -0.30 28.63 -15.20
N HIS A 74 -1.12 29.27 -16.05
CA HIS A 74 -2.09 30.28 -15.62
C HIS A 74 -3.17 29.69 -14.72
N ILE A 75 -3.70 28.51 -15.05
CA ILE A 75 -4.66 27.79 -14.20
C ILE A 75 -4.05 27.56 -12.81
N ASN A 76 -2.84 26.98 -12.76
CA ASN A 76 -2.17 26.67 -11.49
C ASN A 76 -1.96 27.91 -10.62
N LYS A 77 -1.55 29.04 -11.22
CA LYS A 77 -1.40 30.31 -10.47
C LYS A 77 -2.70 30.77 -9.82
N ARG A 78 -3.85 30.60 -10.48
CA ARG A 78 -5.14 31.05 -9.97
C ARG A 78 -5.79 30.10 -8.97
N VAL A 79 -5.58 28.78 -9.11
CA VAL A 79 -6.29 27.79 -8.28
C VAL A 79 -5.48 27.27 -7.09
N LYS A 80 -4.14 27.35 -7.11
CA LYS A 80 -3.27 26.65 -6.14
C LYS A 80 -3.56 26.98 -4.67
N HIS A 81 -3.96 28.21 -4.37
CA HIS A 81 -4.23 28.69 -3.00
C HIS A 81 -5.72 28.95 -2.72
N ARG A 82 -6.60 28.55 -3.64
CA ARG A 82 -8.04 28.82 -3.63
C ARG A 82 -8.79 27.50 -3.77
N LEU A 83 -8.99 26.78 -2.67
CA LEU A 83 -9.59 25.43 -2.67
C LEU A 83 -11.10 25.45 -2.95
N GLU A 84 -11.73 26.61 -2.83
CA GLU A 84 -13.14 26.84 -3.12
C GLU A 84 -13.51 26.70 -4.59
N ILE A 85 -12.56 26.93 -5.51
CA ILE A 85 -12.78 26.89 -6.96
C ILE A 85 -12.75 25.44 -7.44
N ARG A 86 -13.87 24.82 -7.82
CA ARG A 86 -13.85 23.41 -8.22
C ARG A 86 -13.12 23.20 -9.55
N LEU A 87 -12.59 21.99 -9.71
CA LEU A 87 -11.97 21.52 -10.93
C LEU A 87 -12.78 20.35 -11.50
N PRO A 88 -12.83 20.17 -12.84
CA PRO A 88 -13.66 19.17 -13.52
C PRO A 88 -13.13 17.74 -13.34
N PHE A 89 -13.29 17.16 -12.14
CA PHE A 89 -12.78 15.84 -11.80
C PHE A 89 -13.31 14.75 -12.74
N LEU A 90 -14.62 14.72 -13.01
CA LEU A 90 -15.26 13.66 -13.80
C LEU A 90 -14.78 13.66 -15.26
N GLU A 91 -14.66 14.84 -15.87
CA GLU A 91 -14.15 14.99 -17.23
C GLU A 91 -12.68 14.58 -17.32
N LEU A 92 -11.86 14.96 -16.33
CA LEU A 92 -10.46 14.55 -16.28
C LEU A 92 -10.30 13.04 -16.09
N TRP A 93 -11.14 12.44 -15.26
CA TRP A 93 -11.16 10.98 -15.04
C TRP A 93 -11.57 10.23 -16.31
N LYS A 94 -12.54 10.75 -17.07
CA LYS A 94 -12.92 10.21 -18.39
C LYS A 94 -11.74 10.25 -19.35
N ILE A 95 -11.10 11.42 -19.52
CA ILE A 95 -9.93 11.56 -20.41
C ILE A 95 -8.80 10.60 -19.98
N TYR A 96 -8.55 10.46 -18.68
CA TYR A 96 -7.50 9.57 -18.18
C TYR A 96 -7.73 8.11 -18.61
N ASN A 97 -8.97 7.64 -18.55
CA ASN A 97 -9.38 6.27 -18.84
C ASN A 97 -9.62 5.97 -20.33
N GLU A 98 -9.63 6.99 -21.19
CA GLU A 98 -9.75 6.77 -22.63
C GLU A 98 -8.59 5.91 -23.16
N ALA A 99 -8.93 4.90 -23.96
CA ALA A 99 -7.94 3.98 -24.55
C ALA A 99 -6.98 4.72 -25.49
N SER A 100 -7.46 5.77 -26.16
CA SER A 100 -6.69 6.64 -27.06
C SER A 100 -5.80 7.66 -26.36
N SER A 101 -5.90 7.82 -25.04
CA SER A 101 -5.13 8.83 -24.32
C SER A 101 -3.65 8.53 -24.30
N SER A 102 -2.84 9.48 -24.79
CA SER A 102 -1.39 9.36 -24.81
C SER A 102 -0.80 9.40 -23.39
N PRO A 103 0.42 8.85 -23.17
CA PRO A 103 1.08 8.92 -21.87
C PRO A 103 1.22 10.35 -21.34
N MET A 104 1.48 11.32 -22.23
CA MET A 104 1.58 12.73 -21.86
C MET A 104 0.25 13.27 -21.32
N VAL A 105 -0.87 12.97 -22.00
CA VAL A 105 -2.22 13.34 -21.54
C VAL A 105 -2.49 12.73 -20.16
N ARG A 106 -2.24 11.43 -19.98
CA ARG A 106 -2.46 10.74 -18.69
C ARG A 106 -1.64 11.34 -17.55
N ASN A 107 -0.38 11.69 -17.80
CA ASN A 107 0.53 12.29 -16.81
C ASN A 107 0.03 13.67 -16.33
N PHE A 108 -0.59 14.46 -17.22
CA PHE A 108 -1.18 15.74 -16.81
C PHE A 108 -2.56 15.55 -16.17
N CYS A 109 -3.41 14.66 -16.70
CA CYS A 109 -4.69 14.31 -16.09
C CYS A 109 -4.53 13.94 -14.61
N ILE A 110 -3.60 13.04 -14.28
CA ILE A 110 -3.48 12.54 -12.90
C ILE A 110 -3.11 13.65 -11.90
N VAL A 111 -2.31 14.64 -12.31
CA VAL A 111 -1.95 15.79 -11.48
C VAL A 111 -3.19 16.64 -11.16
N TYR A 112 -4.03 16.90 -12.16
CA TYR A 112 -5.25 17.68 -11.95
C TYR A 112 -6.36 16.89 -11.24
N ILE A 113 -6.42 15.57 -11.43
CA ILE A 113 -7.26 14.69 -10.63
C ILE A 113 -6.86 14.79 -9.15
N GLU A 114 -5.55 14.71 -8.84
CA GLU A 114 -5.03 14.92 -7.48
C GLU A 114 -5.32 16.33 -6.95
N MET A 115 -5.28 17.38 -7.78
CA MET A 115 -5.63 18.74 -7.32
C MET A 115 -7.12 18.96 -7.12
N SER A 116 -7.96 18.22 -7.83
CA SER A 116 -9.41 18.41 -7.85
C SER A 116 -10.12 17.74 -6.67
N PHE A 117 -9.60 16.63 -6.15
CA PHE A 117 -10.32 15.87 -5.12
C PHE A 117 -10.47 16.63 -3.80
N ASP A 118 -9.50 17.49 -3.43
CA ASP A 118 -9.57 18.29 -2.20
C ASP A 118 -10.71 19.33 -2.19
N ARG A 119 -11.32 19.53 -3.36
CA ARG A 119 -12.34 20.53 -3.64
C ARG A 119 -13.74 19.91 -3.74
N LEU A 120 -13.83 18.58 -3.76
CA LEU A 120 -15.08 17.84 -3.85
C LEU A 120 -15.80 17.80 -2.48
N PRO A 121 -17.14 17.87 -2.46
CA PRO A 121 -17.89 17.62 -1.25
C PRO A 121 -17.76 16.16 -0.80
N ASN A 122 -17.96 15.90 0.50
CA ASN A 122 -17.73 14.58 1.08
C ASN A 122 -18.64 13.48 0.51
N GLU A 123 -19.86 13.82 0.11
CA GLU A 123 -20.80 12.88 -0.53
C GLU A 123 -20.28 12.41 -1.90
N ASP A 124 -19.77 13.33 -2.71
CA ASP A 124 -19.17 13.00 -4.01
C ASP A 124 -17.90 12.16 -3.83
N LYS A 125 -17.03 12.53 -2.87
CA LYS A 125 -15.83 11.77 -2.52
C LYS A 125 -16.17 10.32 -2.15
N ALA A 126 -17.15 10.12 -1.27
CA ALA A 126 -17.57 8.80 -0.81
C ALA A 126 -18.06 7.91 -1.97
N ASN A 127 -18.89 8.47 -2.85
CA ASN A 127 -19.46 7.73 -3.96
C ASN A 127 -18.47 7.41 -5.10
N MET A 128 -17.48 8.29 -5.31
CA MET A 128 -16.47 8.15 -6.37
C MET A 128 -15.28 7.27 -6.00
N ALA A 129 -14.93 7.17 -4.70
CA ALA A 129 -13.76 6.44 -4.26
C ALA A 129 -13.71 4.95 -4.71
N PRO A 130 -14.81 4.17 -4.67
CA PRO A 130 -14.82 2.82 -5.25
C PRO A 130 -14.58 2.82 -6.76
N ASP A 131 -15.17 3.79 -7.48
CA ASP A 131 -15.12 3.84 -8.95
C ASP A 131 -13.67 4.12 -9.45
N LEU A 132 -12.85 4.78 -8.62
CA LEU A 132 -11.42 5.00 -8.88
C LEU A 132 -10.57 3.72 -8.78
N LEU A 133 -11.04 2.70 -8.04
CA LEU A 133 -10.33 1.44 -7.89
C LEU A 133 -10.56 0.49 -9.07
N VAL A 134 -11.61 0.70 -9.86
CA VAL A 134 -11.87 -0.11 -11.05
C VAL A 134 -10.69 -0.01 -12.01
N ASN A 135 -10.16 -1.15 -12.44
CA ASN A 135 -9.02 -1.28 -13.35
C ASN A 135 -7.67 -0.80 -12.78
N VAL A 136 -7.57 -0.52 -11.48
CA VAL A 136 -6.34 -0.03 -10.83
C VAL A 136 -5.16 -0.99 -10.99
N ALA A 137 -5.41 -2.29 -11.11
CA ALA A 137 -4.37 -3.30 -11.30
C ALA A 137 -3.64 -3.18 -12.65
N ASN A 138 -4.27 -2.59 -13.66
CA ASN A 138 -3.68 -2.41 -15.00
C ASN A 138 -3.05 -1.02 -15.21
N ILE A 139 -3.08 -0.17 -14.19
CA ILE A 139 -2.52 1.18 -14.24
C ILE A 139 -1.01 1.13 -13.92
N PRO A 140 -0.16 1.95 -14.60
CA PRO A 140 1.26 2.04 -14.27
C PRO A 140 1.52 2.33 -12.79
N PRO A 141 2.52 1.70 -12.14
CA PRO A 141 2.72 1.77 -10.69
C PRO A 141 2.75 3.19 -10.10
N GLN A 142 3.32 4.14 -10.84
CA GLN A 142 3.38 5.55 -10.42
C GLN A 142 1.98 6.16 -10.26
N HIS A 143 1.12 6.01 -11.27
CA HIS A 143 -0.25 6.52 -11.23
C HIS A 143 -1.12 5.71 -10.27
N GLN A 144 -0.90 4.39 -10.22
CA GLN A 144 -1.57 3.50 -9.29
C GLN A 144 -1.37 3.98 -7.84
N GLY A 145 -0.14 4.32 -7.46
CA GLY A 145 0.16 4.90 -6.14
C GLY A 145 -0.57 6.22 -5.87
N ILE A 146 -0.69 7.10 -6.87
CA ILE A 146 -1.42 8.37 -6.74
C ILE A 146 -2.92 8.10 -6.49
N ILE A 147 -3.54 7.25 -7.31
CA ILE A 147 -4.96 6.90 -7.21
C ILE A 147 -5.27 6.27 -5.85
N LEU A 148 -4.46 5.30 -5.41
CA LEU A 148 -4.63 4.64 -4.12
C LEU A 148 -4.52 5.62 -2.94
N ARG A 149 -3.62 6.61 -3.01
CA ARG A 149 -3.52 7.67 -1.99
C ARG A 149 -4.74 8.59 -1.99
N ILE A 150 -5.29 8.93 -3.16
CA ILE A 150 -6.52 9.71 -3.29
C ILE A 150 -7.67 8.95 -2.63
N VAL A 151 -7.85 7.67 -2.98
CA VAL A 151 -8.89 6.81 -2.42
C VAL A 151 -8.73 6.68 -0.90
N ALA A 152 -7.53 6.42 -0.39
CA ALA A 152 -7.31 6.32 1.06
C ALA A 152 -7.59 7.64 1.80
N LYS A 153 -7.34 8.79 1.16
CA LYS A 153 -7.71 10.09 1.73
C LYS A 153 -9.22 10.27 1.76
N MET A 154 -9.94 9.97 0.68
CA MET A 154 -11.41 10.01 0.63
C MET A 154 -12.02 9.08 1.69
N ILE A 155 -11.48 7.88 1.85
CA ILE A 155 -11.90 6.93 2.89
C ILE A 155 -11.69 7.50 4.30
N GLY A 156 -10.56 8.15 4.56
CA GLY A 156 -10.32 8.80 5.85
C GLY A 156 -11.29 9.95 6.15
N ASP A 157 -11.56 10.78 5.13
CA ASP A 157 -12.46 11.94 5.24
C ASP A 157 -13.92 11.50 5.43
N CYS A 158 -14.36 10.42 4.78
CA CYS A 158 -15.77 10.05 4.66
C CYS A 158 -16.18 8.83 5.49
N HIS A 159 -15.28 7.89 5.77
CA HIS A 159 -15.64 6.54 6.27
C HIS A 159 -14.92 6.14 7.57
N SER A 160 -14.26 7.07 8.24
CA SER A 160 -13.54 6.79 9.49
C SER A 160 -14.43 6.36 10.66
N SER A 161 -15.70 6.75 10.67
CA SER A 161 -16.67 6.37 11.69
C SER A 161 -17.59 5.22 11.24
N ARG A 162 -18.18 5.34 10.05
CA ARG A 162 -19.11 4.36 9.47
C ARG A 162 -19.10 4.43 7.95
N ILE A 163 -19.65 3.41 7.32
CA ILE A 163 -19.86 3.34 5.88
C ILE A 163 -21.35 3.15 5.58
N ASP A 164 -21.85 3.86 4.58
CA ASP A 164 -23.21 3.68 4.07
C ASP A 164 -23.28 2.44 3.18
N GLU A 165 -24.36 1.66 3.28
CA GLU A 165 -24.45 0.35 2.60
C GLU A 165 -24.40 0.47 1.07
N SER A 166 -24.90 1.57 0.50
CA SER A 166 -24.81 1.84 -0.95
C SER A 166 -23.36 1.94 -1.44
N VAL A 167 -22.48 2.54 -0.63
CA VAL A 167 -21.04 2.65 -0.91
C VAL A 167 -20.34 1.34 -0.59
N ALA A 168 -20.71 0.68 0.51
CA ALA A 168 -20.19 -0.63 0.90
C ALA A 168 -20.38 -1.68 -0.22
N ALA A 169 -21.55 -1.71 -0.84
CA ALA A 169 -21.86 -2.61 -1.96
C ALA A 169 -20.90 -2.44 -3.15
N LYS A 170 -20.49 -1.19 -3.46
CA LYS A 170 -19.52 -0.93 -4.52
C LYS A 170 -18.13 -1.48 -4.19
N TYR A 171 -17.65 -1.28 -2.96
CA TYR A 171 -16.37 -1.86 -2.53
C TYR A 171 -16.39 -3.39 -2.53
N ARG A 172 -17.49 -3.99 -2.08
CA ARG A 172 -17.70 -5.44 -2.11
C ARG A 172 -17.61 -6.02 -3.51
N ALA A 173 -18.17 -5.34 -4.51
CA ALA A 173 -18.07 -5.76 -5.91
C ALA A 173 -16.63 -5.79 -6.46
N ILE A 174 -15.71 -5.03 -5.86
CA ILE A 174 -14.30 -4.96 -6.25
C ILE A 174 -13.46 -6.01 -5.50
N GLY A 175 -13.93 -6.52 -4.36
CA GLY A 175 -13.15 -7.30 -3.40
C GLY A 175 -12.41 -8.50 -3.99
N ASP A 176 -13.11 -9.35 -4.73
CA ASP A 176 -12.54 -10.59 -5.29
C ASP A 176 -11.74 -10.38 -6.59
N SER A 177 -11.65 -9.14 -7.08
CA SER A 177 -10.93 -8.82 -8.31
C SER A 177 -9.43 -8.57 -8.04
N LYS A 178 -8.64 -8.54 -9.12
CA LYS A 178 -7.22 -8.10 -9.04
C LYS A 178 -7.10 -6.69 -8.48
N ASP A 179 -8.08 -5.83 -8.77
CA ASP A 179 -8.13 -4.46 -8.25
C ASP A 179 -8.31 -4.46 -6.72
N GLY A 180 -9.19 -5.33 -6.21
CA GLY A 180 -9.40 -5.56 -4.78
C GLY A 180 -8.15 -6.06 -4.07
N GLN A 181 -7.37 -6.94 -4.71
CA GLN A 181 -6.09 -7.42 -4.17
C GLN A 181 -5.05 -6.31 -4.08
N VAL A 182 -4.86 -5.53 -5.15
CA VAL A 182 -3.95 -4.36 -5.16
C VAL A 182 -4.33 -3.33 -4.10
N PHE A 183 -5.64 -3.07 -3.96
CA PHE A 183 -6.15 -2.16 -2.95
C PHE A 183 -5.92 -2.69 -1.53
N SER A 184 -6.21 -3.97 -1.29
CA SER A 184 -6.00 -4.61 0.02
C SER A 184 -4.54 -4.63 0.45
N GLU A 185 -3.62 -4.86 -0.48
CA GLU A 185 -2.18 -4.76 -0.24
C GLU A 185 -1.78 -3.33 0.14
N PHE A 186 -2.27 -2.33 -0.59
CA PHE A 186 -2.05 -0.92 -0.25
C PHE A 186 -2.63 -0.54 1.12
N CYS A 187 -3.80 -1.08 1.47
CA CYS A 187 -4.43 -0.91 2.78
C CYS A 187 -3.56 -1.48 3.90
N LEU A 188 -3.01 -2.69 3.72
CA LEU A 188 -2.06 -3.28 4.67
C LEU A 188 -0.84 -2.37 4.87
N HIS A 189 -0.24 -1.88 3.78
CA HIS A 189 0.90 -0.97 3.87
C HIS A 189 0.54 0.33 4.61
N THR A 190 -0.65 0.88 4.38
CA THR A 190 -1.12 2.10 5.05
C THR A 190 -1.37 1.88 6.53
N VAL A 191 -1.90 0.72 6.93
CA VAL A 191 -2.10 0.36 8.34
C VAL A 191 -0.76 0.14 9.04
N LEU A 192 0.20 -0.53 8.40
CA LEU A 192 1.56 -0.72 8.92
C LEU A 192 2.33 0.60 9.07
N TYR A 193 2.08 1.58 8.19
CA TYR A 193 2.80 2.84 8.20
C TYR A 193 2.67 3.56 9.54
N GLN A 194 3.82 3.92 10.11
CA GLN A 194 3.94 4.79 11.27
C GLN A 194 4.80 5.98 10.87
N THR A 195 4.51 7.17 11.41
CA THR A 195 5.35 8.33 11.14
C THR A 195 6.77 8.06 11.64
N PRO A 196 7.81 8.10 10.79
CA PRO A 196 9.19 7.89 11.24
C PRO A 196 9.58 8.92 12.28
N SER A 197 10.24 8.48 13.36
CA SER A 197 10.92 9.38 14.30
C SER A 197 12.14 10.01 13.62
N THR A 198 12.51 11.22 14.03
CA THR A 198 13.70 11.92 13.51
C THR A 198 14.95 11.02 13.59
N GLY A 199 15.56 10.72 12.44
CA GLY A 199 16.76 9.87 12.34
C GLY A 199 16.50 8.39 12.05
N VAL A 200 15.24 7.93 12.04
CA VAL A 200 14.88 6.57 11.60
C VAL A 200 14.39 6.63 10.15
N GLY A 201 15.06 5.90 9.25
CA GLY A 201 14.84 5.99 7.81
C GLY A 201 13.46 5.50 7.36
N CYS A 202 13.11 4.25 7.66
CA CYS A 202 11.90 3.58 7.15
C CYS A 202 11.04 3.02 8.30
N PRO A 203 9.69 3.13 8.24
CA PRO A 203 8.81 2.50 9.21
C PRO A 203 8.99 0.98 9.29
N ALA A 204 8.78 0.42 10.48
CA ALA A 204 8.82 -1.02 10.69
C ALA A 204 7.75 -1.74 9.85
N GLY A 205 8.07 -2.91 9.32
CA GLY A 205 7.17 -3.72 8.48
C GLY A 205 7.02 -3.23 7.04
N LEU A 206 7.72 -2.18 6.62
CA LEU A 206 7.67 -1.63 5.26
C LEU A 206 9.06 -1.48 4.65
N SER A 207 9.11 -1.48 3.32
CA SER A 207 10.25 -0.96 2.55
C SER A 207 10.12 0.54 2.28
N VAL A 208 11.20 1.16 1.84
CA VAL A 208 11.21 2.58 1.45
C VAL A 208 10.20 2.81 0.33
N ALA A 209 10.22 1.96 -0.71
CA ALA A 209 9.29 2.05 -1.81
C ALA A 209 7.81 1.90 -1.38
N GLN A 210 7.51 1.01 -0.42
CA GLN A 210 6.15 0.86 0.11
C GLN A 210 5.74 2.07 0.94
N SER A 211 6.62 2.60 1.78
CA SER A 211 6.40 3.81 2.58
C SER A 211 6.14 5.03 1.68
N ASP A 212 6.93 5.19 0.61
CA ASP A 212 6.78 6.28 -0.37
C ASP A 212 5.51 6.13 -1.19
N ARG A 213 5.11 4.90 -1.52
CA ARG A 213 3.83 4.62 -2.19
C ARG A 213 2.65 5.09 -1.33
N VAL A 214 2.68 4.87 -0.01
CA VAL A 214 1.64 5.28 0.94
C VAL A 214 1.60 6.79 1.17
N THR A 215 2.77 7.42 1.32
CA THR A 215 2.87 8.85 1.72
C THR A 215 2.90 9.81 0.54
N GLY A 216 3.49 9.41 -0.59
CA GLY A 216 3.79 10.31 -1.69
C GLY A 216 4.78 11.40 -1.25
N LYS A 217 4.46 12.66 -1.56
CA LYS A 217 5.36 13.79 -1.24
C LYS A 217 5.25 14.29 0.20
N LEU A 218 4.15 13.99 0.89
CA LEU A 218 3.85 14.55 2.20
C LEU A 218 3.64 13.43 3.23
N PRO A 219 4.38 13.42 4.34
CA PRO A 219 4.27 12.37 5.34
C PRO A 219 2.90 12.41 6.03
N LEU A 220 2.33 11.24 6.30
CA LEU A 220 1.10 11.12 7.08
C LEU A 220 1.40 11.19 8.58
N LYS A 221 0.63 11.99 9.33
CA LYS A 221 0.83 12.24 10.77
C LYS A 221 -0.49 12.45 11.51
N GLY A 222 -0.47 12.21 12.82
CA GLY A 222 -1.54 12.58 13.76
C GLY A 222 -2.92 12.06 13.40
N ASP A 223 -3.93 12.92 13.58
CA ASP A 223 -5.35 12.60 13.35
C ASP A 223 -5.64 12.16 11.90
N MET A 224 -4.97 12.78 10.91
CA MET A 224 -5.13 12.40 9.50
C MET A 224 -4.75 10.93 9.27
N LEU A 225 -3.64 10.46 9.85
CA LEU A 225 -3.23 9.05 9.72
C LEU A 225 -4.25 8.13 10.41
N THR A 226 -4.70 8.50 11.60
CA THR A 226 -5.68 7.74 12.39
C THR A 226 -7.00 7.58 11.62
N LYS A 227 -7.54 8.67 11.07
CA LYS A 227 -8.78 8.65 10.27
C LYS A 227 -8.66 7.77 9.04
N ARG A 228 -7.55 7.84 8.31
CA ARG A 228 -7.32 6.97 7.14
C ARG A 228 -7.28 5.50 7.53
N LYS A 229 -6.58 5.14 8.61
CA LYS A 229 -6.52 3.75 9.10
C LYS A 229 -7.88 3.24 9.53
N LEU A 230 -8.63 4.02 10.31
CA LEU A 230 -9.99 3.64 10.73
C LEU A 230 -10.93 3.47 9.54
N GLY A 231 -10.89 4.39 8.58
CA GLY A 231 -11.68 4.29 7.36
C GLY A 231 -11.32 3.05 6.55
N ILE A 232 -10.03 2.75 6.40
CA ILE A 232 -9.56 1.52 5.73
C ILE A 232 -10.10 0.28 6.44
N LEU A 233 -10.07 0.22 7.77
CA LEU A 233 -10.60 -0.92 8.51
C LEU A 233 -12.10 -1.14 8.26
N ASN A 234 -12.88 -0.05 8.21
CA ASN A 234 -14.31 -0.12 7.91
C ASN A 234 -14.59 -0.55 6.46
N ILE A 235 -13.78 -0.11 5.52
CA ILE A 235 -13.90 -0.50 4.10
C ILE A 235 -13.53 -1.96 3.91
N ILE A 236 -12.43 -2.41 4.50
CA ILE A 236 -11.99 -3.82 4.44
C ILE A 236 -13.03 -4.74 5.08
N GLU A 237 -13.65 -4.35 6.21
CA GLU A 237 -14.80 -5.07 6.79
C GLU A 237 -15.97 -5.16 5.80
N ALA A 238 -16.31 -4.04 5.14
CA ALA A 238 -17.42 -3.95 4.20
C ALA A 238 -17.21 -4.77 2.90
N MET A 239 -15.95 -4.91 2.47
CA MET A 239 -15.55 -5.71 1.31
C MET A 239 -15.80 -7.21 1.50
N GLN A 240 -15.93 -7.70 2.75
CA GLN A 240 -16.21 -9.11 3.07
C GLN A 240 -15.23 -10.09 2.42
N LEU A 241 -13.95 -9.72 2.42
CA LEU A 241 -12.87 -10.52 1.86
C LEU A 241 -12.62 -11.81 2.67
N ALA A 242 -11.95 -12.77 2.06
CA ALA A 242 -11.53 -14.01 2.72
C ALA A 242 -10.73 -13.73 4.02
N PRO A 243 -10.99 -14.43 5.13
CA PRO A 243 -10.30 -14.22 6.40
C PRO A 243 -8.78 -14.29 6.29
N GLU A 244 -8.24 -15.23 5.51
CA GLU A 244 -6.82 -15.42 5.26
C GLU A 244 -6.19 -14.22 4.51
N LEU A 245 -6.98 -13.44 3.78
CA LEU A 245 -6.51 -12.24 3.09
C LEU A 245 -6.40 -11.05 4.05
N VAL A 246 -7.38 -10.86 4.92
CA VAL A 246 -7.47 -9.69 5.81
C VAL A 246 -6.77 -9.88 7.16
N TYR A 247 -6.47 -11.12 7.55
CA TYR A 247 -5.83 -11.42 8.83
C TYR A 247 -4.54 -10.64 9.10
N PRO A 248 -3.58 -10.53 8.15
CA PRO A 248 -2.36 -9.74 8.36
C PRO A 248 -2.65 -8.26 8.60
N LEU A 249 -3.67 -7.71 7.94
CA LEU A 249 -4.08 -6.31 8.08
C LEU A 249 -4.68 -6.04 9.45
N TYR A 250 -5.58 -6.91 9.93
CA TYR A 250 -6.17 -6.75 11.26
C TYR A 250 -5.14 -6.96 12.39
N LEU A 251 -4.17 -7.85 12.21
CA LEU A 251 -3.03 -7.98 13.14
C LEU A 251 -2.17 -6.73 13.19
N ALA A 252 -1.87 -6.14 12.03
CA ALA A 252 -1.16 -4.87 11.95
C ALA A 252 -1.91 -3.76 12.70
N ALA A 253 -3.23 -3.65 12.47
CA ALA A 253 -4.08 -2.66 13.16
C ALA A 253 -4.14 -2.88 14.68
N ALA A 254 -4.27 -4.13 15.13
CA ALA A 254 -4.26 -4.47 16.56
C ALA A 254 -2.89 -4.22 17.23
N SER A 255 -1.85 -3.95 16.43
CA SER A 255 -0.49 -3.65 16.89
C SER A 255 -0.09 -2.19 16.65
N ASP A 256 -1.06 -1.32 16.35
CA ASP A 256 -0.84 0.09 16.05
C ASP A 256 -0.41 0.90 17.29
N SER A 257 0.16 2.08 17.06
CA SER A 257 0.47 3.05 18.12
C SER A 257 -0.75 3.86 18.56
N GLN A 258 -1.78 3.96 17.70
CA GLN A 258 -3.00 4.72 17.96
C GLN A 258 -4.08 3.83 18.57
N GLU A 259 -4.49 4.13 19.81
CA GLU A 259 -5.46 3.33 20.56
C GLU A 259 -6.80 3.07 19.82
N PRO A 260 -7.41 4.06 19.11
CA PRO A 260 -8.64 3.80 18.34
C PRO A 260 -8.47 2.73 17.26
N VAL A 261 -7.30 2.72 16.59
CA VAL A 261 -6.98 1.74 15.54
C VAL A 261 -6.77 0.36 16.17
N VAL A 262 -6.09 0.29 17.32
CA VAL A 262 -5.90 -0.96 18.08
C VAL A 262 -7.24 -1.57 18.46
N LYS A 263 -8.13 -0.79 19.08
CA LYS A 263 -9.47 -1.24 19.49
C LYS A 263 -10.25 -1.82 18.32
N ARG A 264 -10.25 -1.12 17.18
CA ARG A 264 -10.95 -1.55 15.97
C ARG A 264 -10.33 -2.80 15.36
N GLY A 265 -9.00 -2.88 15.30
CA GLY A 265 -8.29 -4.07 14.81
C GLY A 265 -8.58 -5.31 15.66
N GLU A 266 -8.61 -5.18 16.98
CA GLU A 266 -8.95 -6.29 17.89
C GLU A 266 -10.40 -6.76 17.75
N GLU A 267 -11.33 -5.82 17.55
CA GLU A 267 -12.73 -6.15 17.27
C GLU A 267 -12.84 -6.99 15.99
N LEU A 268 -12.21 -6.55 14.91
CA LEU A 268 -12.26 -7.23 13.60
C LEU A 268 -11.56 -8.60 13.63
N LEU A 269 -10.44 -8.74 14.34
CA LEU A 269 -9.80 -10.04 14.56
C LEU A 269 -10.75 -11.04 15.24
N LYS A 270 -11.46 -10.60 16.28
CA LYS A 270 -12.38 -11.46 17.04
C LYS A 270 -13.66 -11.80 16.26
N ARG A 271 -14.15 -10.88 15.42
CA ARG A 271 -15.41 -11.04 14.70
C ARG A 271 -15.26 -11.72 13.35
N GLN A 272 -14.29 -11.29 12.54
CA GLN A 272 -14.16 -11.72 11.15
C GLN A 272 -13.02 -12.71 10.90
N ALA A 273 -12.08 -12.85 11.85
CA ALA A 273 -10.94 -13.76 11.69
C ALA A 273 -10.81 -14.80 12.79
N ALA A 274 -11.89 -15.07 13.55
CA ALA A 274 -11.88 -16.08 14.61
C ALA A 274 -11.65 -17.52 14.10
N GLY A 275 -12.11 -17.81 12.87
CA GLY A 275 -12.00 -19.13 12.24
C GLY A 275 -10.90 -19.27 11.20
N VAL A 276 -9.96 -18.31 11.14
CA VAL A 276 -8.90 -18.33 10.11
C VAL A 276 -8.04 -19.59 10.23
N ASN A 277 -7.72 -20.21 9.09
CA ASN A 277 -6.84 -21.37 9.09
C ASN A 277 -5.38 -20.94 9.34
N LEU A 278 -4.90 -21.13 10.58
CA LEU A 278 -3.52 -20.81 10.96
C LEU A 278 -2.48 -21.81 10.42
N ASP A 279 -2.89 -22.82 9.69
CA ASP A 279 -2.01 -23.75 8.99
C ASP A 279 -2.03 -23.57 7.46
N ASP A 280 -2.72 -22.52 6.96
CA ASP A 280 -2.64 -22.12 5.56
C ASP A 280 -1.22 -21.64 5.20
N SER A 281 -0.64 -22.23 4.15
CA SER A 281 0.76 -21.98 3.77
C SER A 281 0.97 -20.53 3.30
N ASP A 282 0.05 -19.99 2.50
CA ASP A 282 0.16 -18.65 1.95
C ASP A 282 0.00 -17.59 3.04
N LEU A 283 -0.90 -17.80 4.00
CA LEU A 283 -1.04 -16.96 5.18
C LEU A 283 0.25 -16.99 6.02
N ILE A 284 0.75 -18.17 6.38
CA ILE A 284 1.95 -18.30 7.21
C ILE A 284 3.17 -17.65 6.54
N ASN A 285 3.33 -17.80 5.23
CA ASN A 285 4.39 -17.12 4.48
C ASN A 285 4.27 -15.60 4.58
N ARG A 286 3.06 -15.03 4.43
CA ARG A 286 2.81 -13.59 4.60
C ARG A 286 3.07 -13.13 6.04
N LEU A 287 2.70 -13.92 7.04
CA LEU A 287 2.98 -13.60 8.45
C LEU A 287 4.48 -13.63 8.77
N PHE A 288 5.23 -14.59 8.22
CA PHE A 288 6.70 -14.61 8.34
C PHE A 288 7.35 -13.42 7.65
N MET A 289 6.85 -13.01 6.49
CA MET A 289 7.33 -11.79 5.82
C MET A 289 7.12 -10.54 6.68
N LEU A 290 5.97 -10.42 7.37
CA LEU A 290 5.74 -9.34 8.33
C LEU A 290 6.67 -9.42 9.55
N PHE A 291 7.02 -10.63 10.00
CA PHE A 291 7.89 -10.83 11.16
C PHE A 291 9.38 -10.58 10.85
N ASN A 292 9.90 -11.28 9.83
CA ASN A 292 11.31 -11.31 9.46
C ASN A 292 11.70 -10.11 8.57
N GLY A 293 10.77 -9.59 7.76
CA GLY A 293 11.10 -8.70 6.66
C GLY A 293 11.98 -9.40 5.60
N THR A 294 12.67 -8.61 4.78
CA THR A 294 13.58 -9.10 3.73
C THR A 294 15.00 -8.55 3.84
N SER A 295 15.33 -7.93 4.97
CA SER A 295 16.60 -7.21 5.15
C SER A 295 17.85 -8.09 5.13
N GLY A 296 17.71 -9.41 5.34
CA GLY A 296 18.81 -10.39 5.30
C GLY A 296 18.96 -11.14 3.97
N VAL A 297 18.27 -10.71 2.90
CA VAL A 297 18.34 -11.36 1.58
C VAL A 297 19.18 -10.49 0.63
N ASP A 298 20.33 -11.01 0.19
CA ASP A 298 21.34 -10.24 -0.53
C ASP A 298 20.93 -9.76 -1.94
N ASN A 299 19.90 -10.35 -2.54
CA ASN A 299 19.48 -10.10 -3.92
C ASN A 299 18.36 -9.04 -4.09
N ILE A 300 18.00 -8.32 -3.03
CA ILE A 300 16.93 -7.32 -3.08
C ILE A 300 17.53 -5.92 -3.01
N ALA A 301 17.14 -5.04 -3.95
CA ALA A 301 17.53 -3.64 -3.93
C ALA A 301 17.15 -2.98 -2.60
N VAL A 302 18.03 -2.12 -2.06
CA VAL A 302 17.87 -1.56 -0.70
C VAL A 302 16.50 -0.89 -0.50
N GLU A 303 16.00 -0.18 -1.51
CA GLU A 303 14.70 0.50 -1.46
C GLU A 303 13.49 -0.44 -1.39
N LEU A 304 13.66 -1.70 -1.84
CA LEU A 304 12.64 -2.75 -1.84
C LEU A 304 12.75 -3.67 -0.63
N ARG A 305 13.79 -3.54 0.20
CA ARG A 305 13.95 -4.35 1.41
C ARG A 305 12.92 -3.93 2.45
N VAL A 306 12.12 -4.89 2.89
CA VAL A 306 11.11 -4.74 3.92
C VAL A 306 11.80 -4.87 5.28
N ALA A 307 11.62 -3.87 6.13
CA ALA A 307 12.08 -3.95 7.51
C ALA A 307 11.20 -4.93 8.31
N PRO A 308 11.75 -5.63 9.33
CA PRO A 308 10.94 -6.42 10.26
C PRO A 308 9.81 -5.59 10.87
N GLY A 309 8.68 -6.25 11.19
CA GLY A 309 7.55 -5.60 11.85
C GLY A 309 7.89 -5.00 13.22
N SER A 310 7.00 -4.13 13.71
CA SER A 310 7.16 -3.49 15.03
C SER A 310 7.24 -4.54 16.15
N SER A 311 7.86 -4.18 17.28
CA SER A 311 7.96 -5.08 18.44
C SER A 311 6.58 -5.58 18.89
N ALA A 312 5.57 -4.71 18.90
CA ALA A 312 4.18 -5.05 19.23
C ALA A 312 3.60 -6.09 18.25
N LEU A 313 3.78 -5.88 16.94
CA LEU A 313 3.31 -6.80 15.92
C LEU A 313 4.01 -8.16 16.02
N ARG A 314 5.32 -8.16 16.21
CA ARG A 314 6.14 -9.38 16.35
C ARG A 314 5.70 -10.21 17.56
N VAL A 315 5.38 -9.58 18.69
CA VAL A 315 4.84 -10.30 19.87
C VAL A 315 3.52 -11.01 19.56
N ARG A 316 2.59 -10.37 18.84
CA ARG A 316 1.33 -11.01 18.42
C ARG A 316 1.57 -12.17 17.45
N LEU A 317 2.42 -11.96 16.45
CA LEU A 317 2.79 -13.00 15.47
C LEU A 317 3.40 -14.24 16.13
N MET A 318 4.27 -14.08 17.13
CA MET A 318 4.83 -15.22 17.85
C MET A 318 3.76 -16.09 18.51
N SER A 319 2.71 -15.46 19.07
CA SER A 319 1.62 -16.20 19.71
C SER A 319 0.83 -17.05 18.72
N ILE A 320 0.85 -16.67 17.43
CA ILE A 320 0.23 -17.40 16.33
C ILE A 320 1.15 -18.53 15.86
N PHE A 321 2.44 -18.25 15.65
CA PHE A 321 3.40 -19.26 15.19
C PHE A 321 3.52 -20.44 16.16
N SER A 322 3.47 -20.19 17.48
CA SER A 322 3.46 -21.22 18.52
C SER A 322 2.19 -22.08 18.57
N ARG A 323 1.30 -21.97 17.58
CA ARG A 323 0.08 -22.77 17.43
C ARG A 323 -0.10 -23.36 16.03
N SER A 324 0.85 -23.10 15.12
CA SER A 324 0.79 -23.50 13.72
C SER A 324 1.83 -24.59 13.44
N ILE A 325 1.39 -25.73 12.93
CA ILE A 325 2.26 -26.81 12.47
C ILE A 325 2.94 -26.38 11.17
N THR A 326 2.24 -25.68 10.28
CA THR A 326 2.81 -25.14 9.05
C THR A 326 3.95 -24.17 9.35
N ALA A 327 3.79 -23.30 10.37
CA ALA A 327 4.86 -22.40 10.79
C ALA A 327 6.08 -23.14 11.38
N ALA A 328 5.87 -24.27 12.05
CA ALA A 328 6.97 -25.11 12.54
C ALA A 328 7.79 -25.74 11.41
N ASN A 329 7.19 -25.92 10.24
CA ASN A 329 7.78 -26.58 9.07
C ASN A 329 8.23 -25.60 7.96
N ALA A 330 8.05 -24.29 8.14
CA ALA A 330 8.34 -23.26 7.14
C ALA A 330 9.84 -22.87 7.10
N PHE A 331 10.71 -23.80 6.73
CA PHE A 331 12.13 -23.53 6.56
C PHE A 331 12.41 -22.72 5.27
N PRO A 332 13.28 -21.68 5.29
CA PRO A 332 14.14 -21.21 6.39
C PRO A 332 13.51 -20.14 7.31
N SER A 333 12.29 -19.70 7.05
CA SER A 333 11.61 -18.61 7.77
C SER A 333 11.49 -18.87 9.28
N THR A 334 11.22 -20.10 9.69
CA THR A 334 11.17 -20.54 11.10
C THR A 334 12.48 -20.26 11.83
N LEU A 335 13.61 -20.59 11.20
CA LEU A 335 14.94 -20.43 11.79
C LEU A 335 15.30 -18.95 11.94
N GLN A 336 15.01 -18.16 10.91
CA GLN A 336 15.19 -16.69 10.94
C GLN A 336 14.34 -16.05 12.03
N CYS A 337 13.11 -16.53 12.22
CA CYS A 337 12.20 -16.04 13.25
C CYS A 337 12.78 -16.30 14.66
N ILE A 338 13.23 -17.52 14.95
CA ILE A 338 13.82 -17.89 16.24
C ILE A 338 15.05 -17.04 16.54
N PHE A 339 16.00 -16.94 15.62
CA PHE A 339 17.19 -16.12 15.83
C PHE A 339 16.90 -14.63 15.86
N GLY A 340 15.91 -14.17 15.10
CA GLY A 340 15.41 -12.81 15.17
C GLY A 340 14.82 -12.45 16.53
N CYS A 341 14.24 -13.41 17.25
CA CYS A 341 13.80 -13.23 18.65
C CYS A 341 14.98 -13.17 19.61
N ILE A 342 15.99 -14.03 19.43
CA ILE A 342 17.08 -14.18 20.40
C ILE A 342 18.14 -13.08 20.25
N TYR A 343 18.57 -12.83 19.01
CA TYR A 343 19.72 -11.98 18.67
C TYR A 343 19.36 -10.71 17.88
N GLY A 344 18.13 -10.61 17.37
CA GLY A 344 17.72 -9.50 16.50
C GLY A 344 17.77 -8.13 17.20
N SER A 345 18.03 -7.08 16.42
CA SER A 345 17.91 -5.70 16.87
C SER A 345 16.46 -5.39 17.26
N GLY A 346 16.26 -4.73 18.41
CA GLY A 346 14.92 -4.40 18.93
C GLY A 346 14.18 -5.54 19.63
N THR A 347 14.86 -6.65 19.96
CA THR A 347 14.27 -7.72 20.78
C THR A 347 14.02 -7.27 22.23
N THR A 348 12.96 -7.81 22.84
CA THR A 348 12.59 -7.57 24.25
C THR A 348 12.68 -8.87 25.05
N SER A 349 12.68 -8.80 26.38
CA SER A 349 12.60 -10.00 27.24
C SER A 349 11.39 -10.87 26.88
N ARG A 350 10.24 -10.23 26.60
CA ARG A 350 9.02 -10.92 26.18
C ARG A 350 9.19 -11.62 24.83
N LEU A 351 9.84 -10.97 23.86
CA LEU A 351 10.05 -11.57 22.54
C LEU A 351 11.04 -12.74 22.60
N LYS A 352 12.08 -12.65 23.43
CA LYS A 352 12.99 -13.77 23.71
C LYS A 352 12.26 -14.97 24.31
N GLN A 353 11.40 -14.74 25.31
CA GLN A 353 10.58 -15.79 25.91
C GLN A 353 9.68 -16.46 24.86
N LEU A 354 8.93 -15.68 24.09
CA LEU A 354 8.05 -16.20 23.04
C LEU A 354 8.83 -16.95 21.95
N GLY A 355 10.02 -16.47 21.57
CA GLY A 355 10.92 -17.16 20.66
C GLY A 355 11.36 -18.53 21.18
N MET A 356 11.53 -18.66 22.50
CA MET A 356 11.86 -19.93 23.13
C MET A 356 10.65 -20.88 23.18
N GLU A 357 9.47 -20.36 23.53
CA GLU A 357 8.22 -21.11 23.48
C GLU A 357 7.98 -21.66 22.06
N PHE A 358 8.22 -20.83 21.03
CA PHE A 358 8.12 -21.27 19.64
C PHE A 358 9.20 -22.31 19.26
N THR A 359 10.40 -22.19 19.82
CA THR A 359 11.45 -23.19 19.60
C THR A 359 11.02 -24.57 20.14
N VAL A 360 10.43 -24.60 21.34
CA VAL A 360 9.87 -25.84 21.92
C VAL A 360 8.75 -26.38 21.03
N TRP A 361 7.87 -25.50 20.52
CA TRP A 361 6.82 -25.88 19.58
C TRP A 361 7.38 -26.54 18.31
N VAL A 362 8.42 -25.95 17.72
CA VAL A 362 9.13 -26.49 16.54
C VAL A 362 9.70 -27.87 16.83
N PHE A 363 10.41 -28.05 17.95
CA PHE A 363 10.95 -29.36 18.32
C PHE A 363 9.88 -30.45 18.48
N LYS A 364 8.68 -30.07 18.91
CA LYS A 364 7.57 -31.00 19.15
C LYS A 364 6.78 -31.34 17.87
N HIS A 365 6.65 -30.39 16.94
CA HIS A 365 5.69 -30.48 15.84
C HIS A 365 6.31 -30.43 14.43
N ALA A 366 7.59 -30.08 14.29
CA ALA A 366 8.25 -30.13 12.98
C ALA A 366 8.43 -31.57 12.50
N ALA A 367 8.32 -31.76 11.19
CA ALA A 367 8.59 -33.03 10.54
C ALA A 367 10.06 -33.44 10.78
N PRO A 368 10.35 -34.75 10.94
CA PRO A 368 11.70 -35.22 11.26
C PRO A 368 12.78 -34.73 10.29
N ASP A 369 12.47 -34.63 8.99
CA ASP A 369 13.42 -34.19 7.97
C ASP A 369 13.75 -32.70 8.09
N GLN A 370 12.75 -31.87 8.41
CA GLN A 370 12.97 -30.45 8.70
C GLN A 370 13.77 -30.29 10.00
N LEU A 371 13.44 -31.08 11.01
CA LEU A 371 14.10 -31.02 12.31
C LEU A 371 15.58 -31.43 12.24
N LYS A 372 15.93 -32.43 11.42
CA LYS A 372 17.34 -32.81 11.17
C LYS A 372 18.17 -31.64 10.64
N LEU A 373 17.58 -30.77 9.80
CA LEU A 373 18.25 -29.61 9.22
C LEU A 373 18.41 -28.48 10.24
N MET A 374 17.33 -28.12 10.96
CA MET A 374 17.33 -26.93 11.82
C MET A 374 17.74 -27.19 13.27
N GLY A 375 17.50 -28.40 13.79
CA GLY A 375 17.70 -28.74 15.20
C GLY A 375 19.13 -28.49 15.71
N PRO A 376 20.18 -28.97 15.00
CA PRO A 376 21.57 -28.70 15.40
C PRO A 376 21.91 -27.21 15.43
N VAL A 377 21.38 -26.45 14.46
CA VAL A 377 21.65 -25.02 14.32
C VAL A 377 20.99 -24.23 15.45
N ILE A 378 19.70 -24.50 15.73
CA ILE A 378 18.95 -23.91 16.84
C ILE A 378 19.67 -24.21 18.16
N LEU A 379 20.06 -25.46 18.37
CA LEU A 379 20.72 -25.89 19.61
C LEU A 379 22.08 -25.21 19.81
N SER A 380 22.91 -25.15 18.76
CA SER A 380 24.20 -24.46 18.80
C SER A 380 24.02 -22.99 19.16
N GLY A 381 22.99 -22.33 18.60
CA GLY A 381 22.65 -20.96 18.95
C GLY A 381 22.28 -20.82 20.43
N ILE A 382 21.32 -21.61 20.91
CA ILE A 382 20.87 -21.54 22.32
C ILE A 382 22.05 -21.80 23.27
N LEU A 383 22.92 -22.78 23.00
CA LEU A 383 24.09 -23.05 23.82
C LEU A 383 25.04 -21.84 23.91
N ARG A 384 25.27 -21.12 22.80
CA ARG A 384 26.07 -19.87 22.84
C ARG A 384 25.40 -18.81 23.71
N LEU A 385 24.08 -18.68 23.64
CA LEU A 385 23.35 -17.74 24.50
C LEU A 385 23.55 -18.07 25.98
N LEU A 386 23.48 -19.35 26.35
CA LEU A 386 23.68 -19.82 27.71
C LEU A 386 25.09 -19.58 28.23
N MET A 387 26.11 -19.81 27.39
CA MET A 387 27.50 -19.52 27.74
C MET A 387 27.71 -18.03 28.02
N VAL A 388 27.11 -17.14 27.21
CA VAL A 388 27.18 -15.69 27.41
C VAL A 388 26.47 -15.28 28.71
N LEU A 389 25.32 -15.87 29.02
CA LEU A 389 24.56 -15.57 30.25
C LEU A 389 25.26 -16.11 31.52
N HIS A 390 25.96 -17.24 31.44
CA HIS A 390 26.71 -17.77 32.58
C HIS A 390 27.93 -16.91 32.98
N HIS A 391 28.33 -15.96 32.14
CA HIS A 391 29.39 -14.98 32.45
C HIS A 391 28.84 -13.62 32.93
N GLY A 392 27.52 -13.38 32.88
CA GLY A 392 26.87 -12.18 33.40
C GLY A 392 25.83 -12.53 34.45
N THR A 393 26.17 -12.35 35.73
CA THR A 393 25.32 -12.40 36.95
C THR A 393 23.92 -13.03 36.85
N GLU A 394 23.72 -14.08 37.65
CA GLU A 394 22.47 -14.80 37.92
C GLU A 394 21.20 -13.95 37.79
N THR A 395 20.48 -14.12 36.68
CA THR A 395 19.08 -13.70 36.58
C THR A 395 18.24 -14.86 36.08
N LYS A 396 17.23 -15.22 36.89
CA LYS A 396 16.22 -16.29 36.76
C LYS A 396 16.02 -16.83 35.32
N LEU A 397 16.68 -17.94 35.02
CA LEU A 397 16.56 -18.70 33.78
C LEU A 397 15.43 -19.75 33.88
N THR A 398 14.20 -19.34 34.24
CA THR A 398 13.07 -20.29 34.35
C THR A 398 12.71 -20.94 33.01
N TRP A 399 12.92 -20.23 31.89
CA TRP A 399 12.69 -20.72 30.53
C TRP A 399 13.67 -21.82 30.06
N LEU A 400 14.81 -21.96 30.74
CA LEU A 400 15.82 -23.00 30.45
C LEU A 400 15.30 -24.39 30.82
N PHE A 401 14.48 -24.46 31.86
CA PHE A 401 13.88 -25.71 32.32
C PHE A 401 12.85 -26.27 31.32
N ASP A 402 12.18 -25.41 30.56
CA ASP A 402 11.22 -25.83 29.52
C ASP A 402 11.91 -26.42 28.27
N LEU A 403 13.18 -26.06 28.04
CA LEU A 403 14.00 -26.63 26.96
C LEU A 403 14.59 -28.00 27.33
N LEU A 404 14.88 -28.27 28.61
CA LEU A 404 15.54 -29.51 29.04
C LEU A 404 14.83 -30.81 28.58
N PRO A 405 13.49 -30.91 28.58
CA PRO A 405 12.78 -32.05 27.99
C PRO A 405 12.96 -32.17 26.47
N ALA A 406 12.97 -31.05 25.74
CA ALA A 406 13.22 -31.03 24.30
C ALA A 406 14.68 -31.35 23.96
N LEU A 407 15.62 -31.06 24.86
CA LEU A 407 17.03 -31.43 24.74
C LEU A 407 17.26 -32.92 25.00
N LYS A 408 16.48 -33.56 25.88
CA LYS A 408 16.53 -35.03 26.08
C LYS A 408 16.14 -35.83 24.83
N TRP A 409 15.36 -35.25 23.91
CA TRP A 409 15.08 -35.83 22.59
C TRP A 409 16.32 -35.96 21.68
N ARG A 410 17.37 -35.17 21.94
CA ARG A 410 18.64 -35.24 21.20
C ARG A 410 19.30 -36.62 21.31
N ASP A 411 19.18 -37.26 22.46
CA ASP A 411 19.79 -38.58 22.69
C ASP A 411 19.04 -39.70 21.94
N SER A 412 17.84 -39.44 21.43
CA SER A 412 17.02 -40.41 20.69
C SER A 412 17.03 -40.20 19.16
N LEU A 413 17.43 -39.01 18.67
CA LEU A 413 17.49 -38.69 17.23
C LEU A 413 18.88 -38.86 16.61
N PHE A 414 19.93 -38.98 17.43
CA PHE A 414 21.32 -39.16 17.02
C PHE A 414 21.88 -40.56 17.33
N VAL A 415 21.00 -41.54 17.55
CA VAL A 415 21.33 -42.98 17.57
C VAL A 415 20.82 -43.63 16.30
#